data_AF-A0A8B9SNZ7-F1
#
_entry.id   AF-A0A8B9SNZ7-F1
#
_cell.length_a   1.000
_cell.length_b   1.000
_cell.length_c   1.000
_cell.angle_alpha   90.00
_cell.angle_beta   90.00
_cell.angle_gamma   90.00
#
_symmetry.space_group_name_H-M   'P 1'
#
loop_
_entity.id
_entity.type
_entity.pdbx_description
1 polymer ?
#
loop_
_entity_poly.entity_id
_entity_poly.type
_entity_poly.pdbx_seq_one_letter_code
_entity_poly.pdbx_strand_id
1 'polypeptide(L)'
;FQGRSGKDEQERRLLRLRSLQYLERYIYLILFNAYLHLEKKDSWQRPFSLWMREVAAVAGVYEVLDRLGFPELEGPEDEEPLRRLRGRWRAQSRGDAGGPCTSGDF
;
A
#
# COMPACT_ATOMS: atom_id res chain seq x y z
N PHE A 1 13.51 9.61 31.66
CA PHE A 1 13.25 10.17 30.31
C PHE A 1 13.13 9.08 29.21
N GLN A 2 12.62 7.87 29.50
CA GLN A 2 12.60 6.76 28.52
C GLN A 2 11.26 6.57 27.76
N GLY A 3 10.16 7.20 28.18
CA GLY A 3 8.83 6.95 27.59
C GLY A 3 8.49 7.70 26.28
N ARG A 4 9.30 8.67 25.85
CA ARG A 4 9.02 9.42 24.59
C ARG A 4 9.49 8.67 23.33
N SER A 5 10.62 7.96 23.39
CA SER A 5 11.25 7.33 22.22
C SER A 5 10.37 6.28 21.53
N GLY A 6 9.73 5.38 22.30
CA GLY A 6 8.91 4.31 21.71
C GLY A 6 7.60 4.79 21.08
N LYS A 7 7.05 5.91 21.58
CA LYS A 7 5.86 6.54 20.98
C LYS A 7 6.19 7.17 19.64
N ASP A 8 7.36 7.82 19.54
CA ASP A 8 7.82 8.47 18.33
C ASP A 8 8.14 7.46 17.21
N GLU A 9 8.71 6.30 17.54
CA GLU A 9 8.97 5.22 16.58
C GLU A 9 7.69 4.63 15.99
N GLN A 10 6.69 4.40 16.84
CA GLN A 10 5.39 3.89 16.41
C GLN A 10 4.67 4.90 15.50
N GLU A 11 4.71 6.19 15.82
CA GLU A 11 4.15 7.24 14.99
C GLU A 11 4.84 7.32 13.61
N ARG A 12 6.17 7.25 13.59
CA ARG A 12 6.95 7.20 12.34
C ARG A 12 6.57 5.99 11.48
N ARG A 13 6.38 4.82 12.09
CA ARG A 13 5.93 3.61 11.39
C ARG A 13 4.55 3.77 10.78
N LEU A 14 3.61 4.38 11.50
CA LEU A 14 2.25 4.65 11.02
C LEU A 14 2.24 5.64 9.85
N LEU A 15 3.00 6.73 9.95
CA LEU A 15 3.12 7.72 8.88
C LEU A 15 3.74 7.11 7.62
N ARG A 16 4.74 6.23 7.77
CA ARG A 16 5.33 5.47 6.65
C ARG A 16 4.33 4.53 6.01
N LEU A 17 3.57 3.76 6.79
CA LEU A 17 2.55 2.87 6.25
C LEU A 17 1.51 3.68 5.45
N ARG A 18 1.07 4.81 6.00
CA ARG A 18 0.12 5.72 5.36
C ARG A 18 0.66 6.29 4.06
N SER A 19 1.92 6.73 4.01
CA SER A 19 2.52 7.25 2.77
C SER A 19 2.60 6.19 1.67
N LEU A 20 2.99 4.95 2.02
CA LEU A 20 3.02 3.84 1.07
C LEU A 20 1.64 3.48 0.54
N GLN A 21 0.60 3.54 1.38
CA GLN A 21 -0.78 3.30 0.93
C GLN A 21 -1.27 4.37 -0.04
N TYR A 22 -0.96 5.64 0.21
CA TYR A 22 -1.28 6.71 -0.74
C TYR A 22 -0.52 6.56 -2.04
N LEU A 23 0.76 6.18 -1.97
CA LEU A 23 1.57 5.92 -3.15
C LEU A 23 1.01 4.75 -3.98
N GLU A 24 0.64 3.64 -3.32
CA GLU A 24 0.01 2.49 -3.97
C GLU A 24 -1.27 2.89 -4.70
N ARG A 25 -2.16 3.64 -4.04
CA ARG A 25 -3.39 4.17 -4.66
C ARG A 25 -3.09 5.08 -5.84
N TYR A 26 -2.06 5.92 -5.74
CA TYR A 26 -1.67 6.82 -6.81
C TYR A 26 -1.13 6.06 -8.04
N ILE A 27 -0.37 4.98 -7.82
CA ILE A 27 0.06 4.09 -8.91
C ILE A 27 -1.15 3.48 -9.62
N TYR A 28 -2.18 3.02 -8.89
CA TYR A 28 -3.42 2.55 -9.52
C TYR A 28 -4.11 3.62 -10.36
N LEU A 29 -4.10 4.89 -9.94
CA LEU A 29 -4.65 5.99 -10.74
C LEU A 29 -3.86 6.24 -12.03
N ILE A 30 -2.53 6.17 -11.98
CA ILE A 30 -1.68 6.27 -13.17
C ILE A 30 -1.98 5.12 -14.13
N LEU A 31 -2.06 3.89 -13.61
CA LEU A 31 -2.37 2.70 -14.41
C LEU A 31 -3.76 2.78 -15.02
N PHE A 32 -4.75 3.26 -14.26
CA PHE A 32 -6.10 3.45 -14.76
C PHE A 32 -6.16 4.53 -15.84
N ASN A 33 -5.41 5.62 -15.69
CA ASN A 33 -5.30 6.62 -16.74
C ASN A 33 -4.68 6.04 -18.03
N ALA A 34 -3.61 5.24 -17.91
CA ALA A 34 -3.02 4.54 -19.04
C ALA A 34 -4.01 3.57 -19.71
N TYR A 35 -4.75 2.80 -18.91
CA TYR A 35 -5.82 1.93 -19.38
C TYR A 35 -6.87 2.69 -20.20
N LEU A 36 -7.34 3.85 -19.70
CA LEU A 36 -8.34 4.65 -20.41
C LEU A 36 -7.88 5.07 -21.80
N HIS A 37 -6.59 5.35 -21.98
CA HIS A 37 -6.04 5.76 -23.27
C HIS A 37 -5.77 4.57 -24.20
N LEU A 38 -5.26 3.45 -23.67
CA LEU A 38 -4.88 2.29 -24.47
C LEU A 38 -6.08 1.48 -24.95
N GLU A 39 -7.08 1.27 -24.08
CA GLU A 39 -8.28 0.48 -24.39
C GLU A 39 -9.38 1.33 -25.07
N LYS A 40 -9.16 2.64 -25.28
CA LYS A 40 -10.09 3.53 -25.98
C LYS A 40 -10.44 3.05 -27.38
N LYS A 41 -9.45 2.49 -28.11
CA LYS A 41 -9.63 2.01 -29.49
C LYS A 41 -10.59 0.82 -29.54
N ASP A 42 -10.52 -0.03 -28.53
CA ASP A 42 -11.35 -1.22 -28.38
C ASP A 42 -12.62 -0.94 -27.56
N SER A 43 -13.01 0.34 -27.42
CA SER A 43 -14.21 0.76 -26.69
C SER A 43 -14.33 0.16 -25.28
N TRP A 44 -13.19 -0.03 -24.59
CA TRP A 44 -13.11 -0.60 -23.25
C TRP A 44 -13.81 -1.97 -23.09
N GLN A 45 -13.78 -2.83 -24.12
CA GLN A 45 -14.32 -4.20 -24.03
C GLN A 45 -13.62 -5.03 -22.96
N ARG A 46 -12.32 -4.82 -22.76
CA ARG A 46 -11.55 -5.45 -21.70
C ARG A 46 -11.69 -4.65 -20.40
N PRO A 47 -12.14 -5.24 -19.28
CA PRO A 47 -12.20 -4.53 -18.00
C PRO A 47 -10.79 -4.28 -17.42
N PHE A 48 -10.64 -3.22 -16.64
CA PHE A 48 -9.36 -2.81 -16.02
C PHE A 48 -8.66 -3.94 -15.25
N SER A 49 -9.40 -4.79 -14.54
CA SER A 49 -8.83 -5.92 -13.80
C SER A 49 -8.17 -6.97 -14.71
N LEU A 50 -8.73 -7.19 -15.90
CA LEU A 50 -8.18 -8.10 -16.91
C LEU A 50 -7.00 -7.43 -17.63
N TRP A 51 -7.08 -6.14 -17.93
CA TRP A 51 -5.95 -5.35 -18.45
C TRP A 51 -4.74 -5.33 -17.52
N MET A 52 -4.96 -5.20 -16.21
CA MET A 52 -3.89 -5.28 -15.21
C MET A 52 -3.15 -6.63 -15.25
N ARG A 53 -3.87 -7.73 -15.47
CA ARG A 53 -3.28 -9.08 -15.51
C ARG A 53 -2.62 -9.41 -16.84
N GLU A 54 -3.12 -8.89 -17.95
CA GLU A 54 -2.65 -9.26 -19.29
C GLU A 54 -1.63 -8.27 -19.85
N VAL A 55 -1.79 -6.98 -19.56
CA VAL A 55 -0.96 -5.90 -20.14
C VAL A 55 -0.02 -5.33 -19.10
N ALA A 56 -0.57 -4.88 -17.96
CA ALA A 56 0.26 -4.25 -16.93
C ALA A 56 1.22 -5.25 -16.26
N ALA A 57 0.81 -6.50 -16.08
CA ALA A 57 1.67 -7.57 -15.56
C ALA A 57 2.92 -7.78 -16.43
N VAL A 58 2.76 -7.79 -17.75
CA VAL A 58 3.88 -7.95 -18.70
C VAL A 58 4.85 -6.76 -18.60
N ALA A 59 4.35 -5.58 -18.24
CA ALA A 59 5.17 -4.40 -17.97
C ALA A 59 5.82 -4.39 -16.57
N GLY A 60 5.69 -5.46 -15.77
CA GLY A 60 6.34 -5.59 -14.46
C GLY A 60 5.64 -4.82 -13.33
N VAL A 61 4.35 -4.47 -13.50
CA VAL A 61 3.64 -3.61 -12.55
C VAL A 61 3.47 -4.26 -11.16
N TYR A 62 3.28 -5.58 -11.11
CA TYR A 62 3.11 -6.27 -9.83
C TYR A 62 4.42 -6.32 -9.02
N GLU A 63 5.56 -6.40 -9.69
CA GLU A 63 6.89 -6.35 -9.10
C GLU A 63 7.16 -4.96 -8.50
N VAL A 64 6.75 -3.89 -9.20
CA VAL A 64 6.81 -2.53 -8.68
C VAL A 64 5.93 -2.38 -7.45
N LEU A 65 4.69 -2.86 -7.49
CA LEU A 65 3.76 -2.80 -6.34
C LEU A 65 4.24 -3.65 -5.14
N ASP A 66 4.85 -4.81 -5.39
CA ASP A 66 5.38 -5.71 -4.36
C ASP A 66 6.72 -5.24 -3.77
N ARG A 67 7.46 -4.38 -4.48
CA ARG A 67 8.70 -3.76 -3.98
C ARG A 67 8.50 -2.29 -3.61
N LEU A 68 7.25 -1.84 -3.54
CA LEU A 68 6.90 -0.46 -3.26
C LEU A 68 7.24 -0.08 -1.83
N GLY A 69 8.40 0.55 -1.65
CA GLY A 69 8.95 0.95 -0.37
C GLY A 69 10.10 1.92 -0.56
N PHE A 70 10.71 2.34 0.55
CA PHE A 70 11.92 3.15 0.54
C PHE A 70 13.00 2.37 1.28
N PRO A 71 13.81 1.55 0.59
CA PRO A 71 14.85 0.73 1.21
C PRO A 71 15.82 1.55 2.07
N GLU A 72 16.03 2.83 1.73
CA GLU A 72 16.86 3.78 2.46
C GLU A 72 16.26 4.19 3.82
N LEU A 73 14.95 3.99 3.99
CA LEU A 73 14.19 4.30 5.20
C LEU A 73 13.78 3.03 5.98
N GLU A 74 13.96 1.85 5.39
CA GLU A 74 13.76 0.54 6.02
C GLU A 74 15.06 0.10 6.69
N GLY A 75 15.07 0.01 8.01
CA GLY A 75 16.22 -0.46 8.76
C GLY A 75 16.35 -2.00 8.65
N PRO A 76 17.56 -2.56 8.78
CA PRO A 76 17.74 -4.02 8.89
C PRO A 76 17.03 -4.61 10.13
N GLU A 77 16.71 -3.76 11.12
CA GLU A 77 16.02 -4.09 12.37
C GLU A 77 14.47 -4.13 12.23
N ASP A 78 13.90 -3.70 11.09
CA ASP A 78 12.45 -3.69 10.90
C ASP A 78 11.94 -5.13 10.71
N GLU A 79 11.26 -5.69 11.73
CA GLU A 79 10.79 -7.09 11.80
C GLU A 79 9.93 -7.54 10.59
N GLU A 80 9.23 -6.63 9.92
CA GLU A 80 8.56 -6.90 8.63
C GLU A 80 8.75 -5.72 7.66
N PRO A 81 9.41 -5.94 6.51
CA PRO A 81 9.56 -4.91 5.48
C PRO A 81 8.20 -4.46 4.92
N LEU A 82 7.90 -3.17 5.04
CA LEU A 82 6.65 -2.57 4.52
C LEU A 82 6.67 -2.44 2.99
N ARG A 83 7.83 -2.62 2.35
CA ARG A 83 7.94 -2.67 0.89
C ARG A 83 7.09 -3.76 0.26
N ARG A 84 6.86 -4.88 0.97
CA ARG A 84 6.06 -6.01 0.48
C ARG A 84 4.58 -5.74 0.63
N LEU A 85 3.82 -5.97 -0.44
CA LEU A 85 2.37 -5.74 -0.46
C LEU A 85 1.65 -6.53 0.65
N ARG A 86 2.05 -7.79 0.84
CA ARG A 86 1.56 -8.67 1.92
C ARG A 86 1.87 -8.13 3.33
N GLY A 87 2.99 -7.44 3.51
CA GLY A 87 3.37 -6.82 4.79
C GLY A 87 2.45 -5.64 5.11
N ARG A 88 2.22 -4.76 4.13
CA ARG A 88 1.30 -3.60 4.27
C ARG A 88 -0.12 -4.03 4.61
N TRP A 89 -0.64 -5.05 3.95
CA TRP A 89 -2.01 -5.52 4.16
C TRP A 89 -2.19 -6.09 5.57
N ARG A 90 -1.24 -6.91 6.04
CA ARG A 90 -1.26 -7.42 7.43
C ARG A 90 -1.16 -6.29 8.46
N ALA A 91 -0.32 -5.29 8.23
CA ALA A 91 -0.18 -4.15 9.11
C ALA A 91 -1.47 -3.28 9.16
N GLN A 92 -2.13 -3.09 8.01
CA GLN A 92 -3.42 -2.39 7.94
C GLN A 92 -4.50 -3.10 8.78
N SER A 93 -4.61 -4.43 8.66
CA SER A 93 -5.59 -5.21 9.44
C SER A 93 -5.35 -5.13 10.95
N ARG A 94 -4.11 -4.95 11.38
CA ARG A 94 -3.75 -4.76 12.80
C ARG A 94 -4.05 -3.34 13.30
N GLY A 95 -3.92 -2.34 12.43
CA GLY A 95 -4.21 -0.94 12.77
C GLY A 95 -5.71 -0.66 12.99
N ASP A 96 -6.59 -1.45 12.37
CA ASP A 96 -8.04 -1.31 12.49
C ASP A 96 -8.61 -1.98 13.77
N ALA A 97 -7.83 -2.85 14.42
CA ALA A 97 -8.19 -3.51 15.68
C ALA A 97 -7.88 -2.66 16.94
N GLY A 98 -7.42 -1.42 16.77
CA GLY A 98 -6.96 -0.54 17.86
C GLY A 98 -7.90 0.61 18.22
N GLY A 99 -9.12 0.66 17.69
CA GLY A 99 -10.15 1.56 18.21
C GLY A 99 -10.68 1.03 19.54
N PRO A 100 -10.79 1.83 20.61
CA PRO A 100 -11.47 1.37 21.81
C PRO A 100 -12.92 1.10 21.43
N CYS A 101 -13.32 -0.18 21.42
CA CYS A 101 -14.70 -0.52 21.69
C CYS A 101 -14.99 0.05 23.08
N THR A 102 -15.62 1.23 23.12
CA THR A 102 -16.27 1.74 24.32
C THR A 102 -17.42 0.78 24.61
N SER A 103 -17.10 -0.22 25.40
CA SER A 103 -18.07 -1.12 25.99
C SER A 103 -18.79 -0.36 27.11
N GLY A 104 -20.09 -0.15 26.93
CA GLY A 104 -20.99 0.35 27.97
C GLY A 104 -21.58 1.71 27.64
N ASP A 105 -22.87 1.72 27.29
CA ASP A 105 -23.91 2.51 27.98
C ASP A 105 -25.28 2.04 27.47
N PHE A 106 -25.91 1.16 28.25
CA PHE A 106 -27.35 0.89 28.29
C PHE A 106 -27.77 1.01 29.76
#